data_AF-A0A3N7DUB3-F1
#
_entry.id   AF-A0A3N7DUB3-F1
#
_cell.length_a   1.000
_cell.length_b   1.000
_cell.length_c   1.000
_cell.angle_alpha   90.00
_cell.angle_beta   90.00
_cell.angle_gamma   90.00
#
_symmetry.space_group_name_H-M   'P 1'
#
loop_
_entity.id
_entity.type
_entity.pdbx_description
1 polymer ?
#
loop_
_entity_poly.entity_id
_entity_poly.type
_entity_poly.pdbx_seq_one_letter_code
_entity_poly.pdbx_strand_id
1 'polypeptide(L)'
;MNIVNILEEIEKVDGEIYERLNPRRAAMKSFFNMGKKISLAAMPLALGSMFQKAYGQTALPTAVVDVLNFALSLEYLEYHFYNHALLGTDVTFTYPTTAAKTAITTIRDHEKAHVDLLVGALGSSARAPIAYADTDFRAGGTFATVYTDYNTFLAVAQGFEDTGVRAYKGQAGNLLVSPGVLQTALQIHSVEARHASHIRQMRTAAGTTVYKPWVSLGASGQANDSGVPQVDAVYAGEDLTVQANVNIANITGAPNATAAKLAAVESFDEPLDRASVITIANLFLQPGKKLS
;
A
#
# COMPACT_ATOMS: atom_id res chain seq x y z
N MET A 1 -58.67 -2.09 3.91
CA MET A 1 -57.27 -2.44 3.53
C MET A 1 -57.09 -3.90 3.88
N ASN A 2 -56.99 -4.79 2.88
CA ASN A 2 -56.89 -6.23 3.09
C ASN A 2 -55.44 -6.59 3.45
N ILE A 3 -55.20 -6.91 4.72
CA ILE A 3 -53.88 -7.35 5.24
C ILE A 3 -53.40 -8.65 4.56
N VAL A 4 -54.32 -9.43 4.01
CA VAL A 4 -54.01 -10.68 3.28
C VAL A 4 -53.29 -10.41 1.95
N ASN A 5 -53.55 -9.28 1.28
CA ASN A 5 -52.89 -8.93 0.03
C ASN A 5 -51.43 -8.47 0.23
N ILE A 6 -51.05 -8.02 1.42
CA ILE A 6 -49.67 -7.60 1.75
C ILE A 6 -48.75 -8.83 1.85
N LEU A 7 -49.28 -9.96 2.33
CA LEU A 7 -48.50 -11.21 2.46
C LEU A 7 -48.28 -11.87 1.10
N GLU A 8 -49.28 -11.85 0.20
CA GLU A 8 -49.13 -12.31 -1.19
C GLU A 8 -48.22 -11.39 -2.03
N GLU A 9 -48.18 -10.08 -1.75
CA GLU A 9 -47.22 -9.18 -2.39
C GLU A 9 -45.79 -9.40 -1.90
N ILE A 10 -45.57 -9.73 -0.62
CA ILE A 10 -44.25 -10.09 -0.06
C ILE A 10 -43.74 -11.41 -0.63
N GLU A 11 -44.63 -12.38 -0.90
CA GLU A 11 -44.26 -13.68 -1.49
C GLU A 11 -43.89 -13.55 -2.98
N LYS A 12 -44.35 -12.50 -3.67
CA LYS A 12 -43.95 -12.15 -5.05
C LYS A 12 -42.68 -11.31 -5.15
N VAL A 13 -42.08 -10.92 -4.03
CA VAL A 13 -40.80 -10.20 -4.03
C VAL A 13 -39.64 -11.18 -4.20
N ASP A 14 -39.29 -11.39 -5.47
CA ASP A 14 -38.00 -11.82 -6.02
C ASP A 14 -36.99 -12.51 -5.09
N GLY A 15 -36.67 -13.77 -5.43
CA GLY A 15 -35.51 -14.49 -4.90
C GLY A 15 -34.16 -13.77 -5.08
N GLU A 16 -34.10 -12.75 -5.94
CA GLU A 16 -32.94 -11.86 -6.12
C GLU A 16 -32.66 -10.94 -4.93
N ILE A 17 -33.63 -10.67 -4.05
CA ILE A 17 -33.37 -9.85 -2.86
C ILE A 17 -32.41 -10.57 -1.90
N TYR A 18 -32.52 -11.89 -1.74
CA TYR A 18 -31.62 -12.64 -0.86
C TYR A 18 -30.17 -12.69 -1.40
N GLU A 19 -29.98 -12.65 -2.72
CA GLU A 19 -28.66 -12.53 -3.33
C GLU A 19 -28.10 -11.10 -3.20
N ARG A 20 -28.95 -10.08 -3.30
CA ARG A 20 -28.58 -8.66 -3.11
C ARG A 20 -28.32 -8.28 -1.65
N LEU A 21 -28.96 -8.95 -0.69
CA LEU A 21 -28.83 -8.65 0.74
C LEU A 21 -27.64 -9.34 1.42
N ASN A 22 -26.89 -10.20 0.74
CA ASN A 22 -25.71 -10.81 1.35
C ASN A 22 -24.49 -10.93 0.41
N PRO A 23 -23.98 -9.81 -0.12
CA PRO A 23 -22.75 -9.79 -0.90
C PRO A 23 -21.57 -10.40 -0.12
N ARG A 24 -21.57 -10.29 1.21
CA ARG A 24 -20.57 -10.93 2.09
C ARG A 24 -20.66 -12.46 2.07
N ARG A 25 -21.87 -13.04 2.14
CA ARG A 25 -22.05 -14.50 2.08
C ARG A 25 -21.74 -15.05 0.68
N ALA A 26 -22.12 -14.33 -0.37
CA ALA A 26 -21.77 -14.68 -1.75
C ALA A 26 -20.24 -14.63 -1.95
N ALA A 27 -19.59 -13.55 -1.50
CA ALA A 27 -18.13 -13.43 -1.50
C ALA A 27 -17.45 -14.56 -0.70
N MET A 28 -17.94 -14.87 0.51
CA MET A 28 -17.40 -15.98 1.32
C MET A 28 -17.60 -17.34 0.68
N LYS A 29 -18.74 -17.59 0.00
CA LYS A 29 -18.96 -18.85 -0.75
C LYS A 29 -18.05 -18.94 -1.97
N SER A 30 -17.89 -17.87 -2.74
CA SER A 30 -16.97 -17.81 -3.87
C SER A 30 -15.52 -18.00 -3.43
N PHE A 31 -15.12 -17.38 -2.32
CA PHE A 31 -13.81 -17.53 -1.71
C PHE A 31 -13.57 -18.96 -1.19
N PHE A 32 -14.54 -19.55 -0.49
CA PHE A 32 -14.47 -20.93 0.01
C PHE A 32 -14.39 -21.96 -1.13
N ASN A 33 -15.12 -21.76 -2.22
CA ASN A 33 -15.08 -22.65 -3.38
C ASN A 33 -13.78 -22.51 -4.18
N MET A 34 -13.17 -21.31 -4.20
CA MET A 34 -11.84 -21.07 -4.77
C MET A 34 -10.74 -21.74 -3.92
N GLY A 35 -10.82 -21.62 -2.59
CA GLY A 35 -9.86 -22.20 -1.64
C GLY A 35 -9.81 -23.73 -1.61
N LYS A 36 -10.82 -24.44 -2.12
CA LYS A 36 -10.79 -25.91 -2.24
C LYS A 36 -9.86 -26.44 -3.34
N LYS A 37 -9.44 -25.59 -4.29
CA LYS A 37 -8.69 -26.02 -5.48
C LYS A 37 -7.34 -25.31 -5.66
N ILE A 38 -7.06 -24.29 -4.85
CA ILE A 38 -5.89 -23.42 -4.98
C ILE A 38 -5.25 -23.31 -3.60
N SER A 39 -3.94 -23.54 -3.50
CA SER A 39 -3.19 -23.35 -2.25
C SER A 39 -3.12 -21.85 -1.91
N LEU A 40 -3.01 -21.51 -0.62
CA LEU A 40 -2.85 -20.11 -0.19
C LEU A 40 -1.65 -19.43 -0.87
N ALA A 41 -0.56 -20.17 -1.10
CA ALA A 41 0.62 -19.67 -1.79
C ALA A 41 0.39 -19.34 -3.28
N ALA A 42 -0.54 -20.03 -3.95
CA ALA A 42 -0.90 -19.77 -5.34
C ALA A 42 -2.03 -18.75 -5.49
N MET A 43 -2.65 -18.29 -4.39
CA MET A 43 -3.74 -17.33 -4.44
C MET A 43 -3.38 -16.01 -5.14
N PRO A 44 -2.22 -15.39 -4.90
CA PRO A 44 -1.87 -14.14 -5.57
C PRO A 44 -1.83 -14.31 -7.09
N LEU A 45 -1.12 -15.33 -7.58
CA LEU A 45 -1.06 -15.66 -9.01
C LEU A 45 -2.43 -16.01 -9.59
N ALA A 46 -3.24 -16.78 -8.86
CA ALA A 46 -4.58 -17.16 -9.29
C ALA A 46 -5.50 -15.94 -9.43
N LEU A 47 -5.53 -15.06 -8.43
CA LEU A 47 -6.29 -13.82 -8.46
C LEU A 47 -5.82 -12.90 -9.59
N GLY A 48 -4.50 -12.79 -9.80
CA GLY A 48 -3.91 -12.06 -10.91
C GLY A 48 -4.43 -12.57 -12.26
N SER A 49 -4.35 -13.88 -12.47
CA SER A 49 -4.80 -14.52 -13.72
C SER A 49 -6.30 -14.31 -14.02
N MET A 50 -7.13 -14.07 -13.00
CA MET A 50 -8.55 -13.78 -13.20
C MET A 50 -8.79 -12.44 -13.88
N PHE A 51 -7.90 -11.45 -13.74
CA PHE A 51 -8.00 -10.20 -14.49
C PHE A 51 -7.89 -10.46 -15.99
N GLN A 52 -6.89 -11.24 -16.41
CA GLN A 52 -6.74 -11.59 -17.83
C GLN A 52 -7.98 -12.29 -18.38
N LYS A 53 -8.60 -13.17 -17.59
CA LYS A 53 -9.81 -13.89 -18.00
C LYS A 53 -11.05 -12.99 -18.04
N ALA A 54 -11.19 -12.07 -17.08
CA ALA A 54 -12.31 -11.14 -17.02
C ALA A 54 -12.32 -10.14 -18.20
N TYR A 55 -11.15 -9.82 -18.74
CA TYR A 55 -11.01 -8.93 -19.91
C TYR A 55 -11.00 -9.68 -21.26
N GLY A 56 -11.31 -10.98 -21.32
CA GLY A 56 -11.25 -11.82 -22.53
C GLY A 56 -11.58 -11.13 -23.88
N GLN A 57 -10.77 -11.45 -24.90
CA GLN A 57 -10.69 -10.81 -26.25
C GLN A 57 -10.15 -9.37 -26.31
N THR A 58 -10.03 -8.65 -25.18
CA THR A 58 -9.46 -7.29 -25.17
C THR A 58 -8.34 -7.21 -24.14
N ALA A 59 -7.18 -6.68 -24.52
CA ALA A 59 -6.10 -6.45 -23.55
C ALA A 59 -6.57 -5.48 -22.45
N LEU A 60 -5.96 -5.53 -21.26
CA LEU A 60 -6.12 -4.50 -20.24
C LEU A 60 -5.92 -3.12 -20.88
N PRO A 61 -6.72 -2.09 -20.53
CA PRO A 61 -6.49 -0.74 -21.03
C PRO A 61 -5.05 -0.30 -20.77
N THR A 62 -4.41 0.39 -21.72
CA THR A 62 -3.00 0.79 -21.59
C THR A 62 -2.73 1.56 -20.29
N ALA A 63 -3.61 2.49 -19.92
CA ALA A 63 -3.49 3.23 -18.67
C ALA A 63 -3.49 2.33 -17.42
N VAL A 64 -4.25 1.22 -17.45
CA VAL A 64 -4.29 0.24 -16.35
C VAL A 64 -2.99 -0.56 -16.33
N VAL A 65 -2.52 -1.02 -17.49
CA VAL A 65 -1.21 -1.69 -17.61
C VAL A 65 -0.08 -0.81 -17.09
N ASP A 66 -0.11 0.48 -17.42
CA ASP A 66 0.90 1.45 -16.98
C ASP A 66 0.88 1.64 -15.45
N VAL A 67 -0.31 1.73 -14.85
CA VAL A 67 -0.46 1.83 -13.39
C VAL A 67 0.02 0.56 -12.69
N LEU A 68 -0.34 -0.62 -13.20
CA LEU A 68 0.07 -1.89 -12.59
C LEU A 68 1.57 -2.15 -12.74
N ASN A 69 2.19 -1.77 -13.86
CA ASN A 69 3.64 -1.85 -14.02
C ASN A 69 4.40 -0.83 -13.16
N PHE A 70 3.81 0.35 -12.96
CA PHE A 70 4.33 1.33 -12.02
C PHE A 70 4.29 0.79 -10.59
N ALA A 71 3.14 0.27 -10.13
CA ALA A 71 3.02 -0.38 -8.82
C ALA A 71 4.01 -1.55 -8.67
N LEU A 72 4.08 -2.44 -9.67
CA LEU A 72 5.00 -3.57 -9.68
C LEU A 72 6.48 -3.16 -9.52
N SER A 73 6.85 -1.96 -9.96
CA SER A 73 8.21 -1.44 -9.74
C SER A 73 8.48 -1.14 -8.27
N LEU A 74 7.49 -0.64 -7.53
CA LEU A 74 7.58 -0.33 -6.10
C LEU A 74 7.63 -1.62 -5.28
N GLU A 75 6.72 -2.55 -5.58
CA GLU A 75 6.65 -3.87 -4.92
C GLU A 75 7.96 -4.67 -5.07
N TYR A 76 8.66 -4.54 -6.21
CA TYR A 76 9.99 -5.13 -6.35
C TYR A 76 11.01 -4.48 -5.42
N LEU A 77 11.00 -3.16 -5.27
CA LEU A 77 11.91 -2.46 -4.36
C LEU A 77 11.65 -2.88 -2.91
N GLU A 78 10.39 -2.90 -2.48
CA GLU A 78 10.00 -3.28 -1.11
C GLU A 78 10.32 -4.75 -0.83
N TYR A 79 9.97 -5.66 -1.73
CA TYR A 79 10.35 -7.07 -1.61
C TYR A 79 11.86 -7.23 -1.47
N HIS A 80 12.66 -6.61 -2.34
CA HIS A 80 14.12 -6.72 -2.28
C HIS A 80 14.70 -6.09 -1.02
N PHE A 81 14.15 -4.97 -0.57
CA PHE A 81 14.57 -4.27 0.64
C PHE A 81 14.44 -5.19 1.87
N TYR A 82 13.26 -5.77 2.07
CA TYR A 82 12.99 -6.66 3.21
C TYR A 82 13.64 -8.03 3.07
N ASN A 83 13.67 -8.59 1.85
CA ASN A 83 14.31 -9.87 1.61
C ASN A 83 15.82 -9.80 1.91
N HIS A 84 16.47 -8.69 1.54
CA HIS A 84 17.86 -8.48 1.88
C HIS A 84 18.07 -8.26 3.37
N ALA A 85 17.21 -7.51 4.06
CA ALA A 85 17.29 -7.35 5.51
C ALA A 85 17.24 -8.68 6.28
N LEU A 86 16.56 -9.69 5.74
CA LEU A 86 16.41 -11.01 6.37
C LEU A 86 17.51 -12.00 6.00
N LEU A 87 18.04 -11.93 4.76
CA LEU A 87 18.89 -12.97 4.17
C LEU A 87 20.28 -12.48 3.73
N GLY A 88 20.49 -11.17 3.68
CA GLY A 88 21.73 -10.54 3.24
C GLY A 88 22.89 -10.86 4.17
N THR A 89 24.06 -11.13 3.59
CA THR A 89 25.27 -11.48 4.35
C THR A 89 25.99 -10.26 4.92
N ASP A 90 25.72 -9.07 4.39
CA ASP A 90 26.20 -7.78 4.90
C ASP A 90 25.24 -7.12 5.91
N VAL A 91 24.15 -7.81 6.28
CA VAL A 91 23.26 -7.36 7.36
C VAL A 91 23.89 -7.71 8.70
N THR A 92 24.23 -6.67 9.49
CA THR A 92 24.92 -6.86 10.78
C THR A 92 24.11 -6.40 11.99
N PHE A 93 22.99 -5.69 11.79
CA PHE A 93 22.11 -5.38 12.91
C PHE A 93 21.40 -6.66 13.41
N THR A 94 21.02 -6.66 14.69
CA THR A 94 20.19 -7.73 15.26
C THR A 94 18.76 -7.26 15.44
N TYR A 95 17.79 -8.12 15.10
CA TYR A 95 16.40 -7.87 15.49
C TYR A 95 16.28 -7.92 17.02
N PRO A 96 15.66 -6.92 17.67
CA PRO A 96 15.62 -6.83 19.12
C PRO A 96 14.77 -7.95 19.76
N THR A 97 13.80 -8.48 19.02
CA THR A 97 12.94 -9.59 19.46
C THR A 97 12.62 -10.53 18.31
N THR A 98 12.25 -11.77 18.63
CA THR A 98 11.70 -12.72 17.64
C THR A 98 10.45 -12.15 16.96
N ALA A 99 9.58 -11.47 17.72
CA ALA A 99 8.39 -10.84 17.17
C ALA A 99 8.72 -9.77 16.13
N ALA A 100 9.77 -8.97 16.35
CA ALA A 100 10.23 -7.97 15.39
C ALA A 100 10.75 -8.61 14.10
N LYS A 101 11.51 -9.70 14.20
CA LYS A 101 11.94 -10.45 13.00
C LYS A 101 10.76 -11.08 12.26
N THR A 102 9.80 -11.66 12.98
CA THR A 102 8.58 -12.24 12.41
C THR A 102 7.77 -11.18 11.68
N ALA A 103 7.62 -9.98 12.25
CA ALA A 103 6.93 -8.88 11.61
C ALA A 103 7.56 -8.53 10.26
N ILE A 104 8.88 -8.34 10.20
CA ILE A 104 9.60 -8.06 8.94
C ILE A 104 9.48 -9.22 7.95
N THR A 105 9.48 -10.47 8.43
CA THR A 105 9.24 -11.65 7.57
C THR A 105 7.85 -11.63 6.96
N THR A 106 6.82 -11.31 7.74
CA THR A 106 5.44 -11.19 7.26
C THR A 106 5.31 -10.08 6.22
N ILE A 107 5.91 -8.91 6.45
CA ILE A 107 5.91 -7.80 5.48
C ILE A 107 6.56 -8.28 4.17
N ARG A 108 7.78 -8.83 4.23
CA ARG A 108 8.47 -9.40 3.06
C ARG A 108 7.60 -10.39 2.28
N ASP A 109 6.91 -11.28 2.98
CA ASP A 109 6.04 -12.30 2.37
C ASP A 109 4.82 -11.66 1.67
N HIS A 110 4.28 -10.57 2.23
CA HIS A 110 3.23 -9.78 1.59
C HIS A 110 3.74 -9.07 0.33
N GLU A 111 4.91 -8.42 0.38
CA GLU A 111 5.52 -7.79 -0.82
C GLU A 111 5.70 -8.80 -1.96
N LYS A 112 6.15 -10.01 -1.60
CA LYS A 112 6.27 -11.09 -2.58
C LYS A 112 4.93 -11.50 -3.17
N ALA A 113 3.88 -11.55 -2.35
CA ALA A 113 2.54 -11.85 -2.80
C ALA A 113 1.98 -10.73 -3.69
N HIS A 114 2.26 -9.46 -3.42
CA HIS A 114 1.88 -8.34 -4.28
C HIS A 114 2.60 -8.41 -5.63
N VAL A 115 3.92 -8.65 -5.66
CA VAL A 115 4.68 -8.90 -6.89
C VAL A 115 4.02 -10.01 -7.71
N ASP A 116 3.73 -11.16 -7.08
CA ASP A 116 3.13 -12.32 -7.77
C ASP A 116 1.73 -12.01 -8.29
N LEU A 117 0.91 -11.31 -7.51
CA LEU A 117 -0.41 -10.86 -7.92
C LEU A 117 -0.35 -9.95 -9.15
N LEU A 118 0.53 -8.95 -9.14
CA LEU A 118 0.68 -7.99 -10.22
C LEU A 118 1.27 -8.63 -11.48
N VAL A 119 2.29 -9.48 -11.35
CA VAL A 119 2.83 -10.27 -12.47
C VAL A 119 1.75 -11.17 -13.06
N GLY A 120 0.96 -11.83 -12.22
CA GLY A 120 -0.19 -12.62 -12.67
C GLY A 120 -1.24 -11.79 -13.39
N ALA A 121 -1.55 -10.58 -12.90
CA ALA A 121 -2.51 -9.67 -13.51
C ALA A 121 -2.04 -9.14 -14.88
N LEU A 122 -0.77 -8.77 -14.97
CA LEU A 122 -0.14 -8.20 -16.16
C LEU A 122 0.18 -9.25 -17.24
N GLY A 123 0.51 -10.48 -16.84
CA GLY A 123 0.88 -11.54 -17.77
C GLY A 123 2.06 -11.16 -18.66
N SER A 124 1.90 -11.30 -19.98
CA SER A 124 2.93 -10.90 -20.96
C SER A 124 3.19 -9.40 -21.01
N SER A 125 2.30 -8.57 -20.45
CA SER A 125 2.47 -7.12 -20.35
C SER A 125 3.24 -6.69 -19.10
N ALA A 126 3.68 -7.65 -18.27
CA ALA A 126 4.50 -7.35 -17.10
C ALA A 126 5.86 -6.81 -17.53
N ARG A 127 6.31 -5.74 -16.87
CA ARG A 127 7.65 -5.21 -17.03
C ARG A 127 8.69 -6.26 -16.66
N ALA A 128 9.90 -6.09 -17.19
CA ALA A 128 11.03 -6.90 -16.78
C ALA A 128 11.26 -6.77 -15.27
N PRO A 129 11.59 -7.86 -14.56
CA PRO A 129 11.87 -7.81 -13.12
C PRO A 129 12.99 -6.80 -12.79
N ILE A 130 12.83 -6.05 -11.69
CA ILE A 130 13.99 -5.39 -11.05
C ILE A 130 14.67 -6.48 -10.23
N ALA A 131 15.95 -6.75 -10.51
CA ALA A 131 16.74 -7.64 -9.68
C ALA A 131 17.29 -6.87 -8.47
N TYR A 132 17.65 -7.56 -7.39
CA TYR A 132 18.35 -6.94 -6.26
C TYR A 132 19.64 -6.21 -6.72
N ALA A 133 20.34 -6.75 -7.72
CA ALA A 133 21.55 -6.12 -8.28
C ALA A 133 21.27 -4.77 -9.00
N ASP A 134 20.01 -4.48 -9.31
CA ASP A 134 19.58 -3.20 -9.92
C ASP A 134 19.25 -2.14 -8.85
N THR A 135 19.26 -2.48 -7.56
CA THR A 135 18.91 -1.57 -6.45
C THR A 135 20.14 -1.00 -5.74
N ASP A 136 19.93 0.12 -5.05
CA ASP A 136 20.88 0.75 -4.13
C ASP A 136 20.13 1.24 -2.88
N PHE A 137 19.91 0.35 -1.92
CA PHE A 137 19.19 0.71 -0.69
C PHE A 137 19.97 1.65 0.25
N ARG A 138 21.27 1.87 -0.02
CA ARG A 138 22.05 2.91 0.67
C ARG A 138 21.81 4.29 0.06
N ALA A 139 21.09 4.39 -1.06
CA ALA A 139 20.75 5.61 -1.79
C ALA A 139 21.97 6.53 -1.99
N GLY A 140 23.01 6.01 -2.62
CA GLY A 140 24.26 6.75 -2.84
C GLY A 140 25.04 7.07 -1.56
N GLY A 141 24.79 6.35 -0.47
CA GLY A 141 25.40 6.58 0.84
C GLY A 141 24.56 7.43 1.80
N THR A 142 23.42 7.97 1.35
CA THR A 142 22.47 8.71 2.19
C THR A 142 22.00 7.89 3.39
N PHE A 143 21.77 6.59 3.17
CA PHE A 143 21.39 5.62 4.21
C PHE A 143 22.46 4.53 4.35
N ALA A 144 23.72 4.94 4.52
CA ALA A 144 24.87 4.02 4.57
C ALA A 144 24.71 2.86 5.56
N THR A 145 24.01 3.10 6.68
CA THR A 145 23.81 2.16 7.78
C THR A 145 22.51 1.37 7.70
N VAL A 146 21.76 1.43 6.60
CA VAL A 146 20.43 0.78 6.47
C VAL A 146 20.43 -0.73 6.76
N TYR A 147 21.56 -1.41 6.60
CA TYR A 147 21.71 -2.84 6.91
C TYR A 147 22.63 -3.13 8.11
N THR A 148 23.16 -2.11 8.75
CA THR A 148 24.06 -2.25 9.91
C THR A 148 23.49 -1.63 11.18
N ASP A 149 22.48 -0.78 11.07
CA ASP A 149 21.76 -0.15 12.17
C ASP A 149 20.24 -0.35 12.02
N TYR A 150 19.63 -0.94 13.05
CA TYR A 150 18.20 -1.32 13.02
C TYR A 150 17.26 -0.10 12.99
N ASN A 151 17.66 1.02 13.62
CA ASN A 151 16.86 2.24 13.60
C ASN A 151 16.86 2.89 12.20
N THR A 152 18.02 2.90 11.53
CA THR A 152 18.14 3.35 10.14
C THR A 152 17.32 2.46 9.22
N PHE A 153 17.40 1.14 9.38
CA PHE A 153 16.56 0.17 8.65
C PHE A 153 15.08 0.51 8.77
N LEU A 154 14.56 0.67 10.00
CA LEU A 154 13.14 0.96 10.22
C LEU A 154 12.74 2.36 9.72
N ALA A 155 13.65 3.34 9.71
CA ALA A 155 13.36 4.66 9.17
C ALA A 155 13.24 4.64 7.63
N VAL A 156 14.10 3.89 6.94
CA VAL A 156 13.98 3.68 5.49
C VAL A 156 12.74 2.84 5.18
N ALA A 157 12.46 1.81 5.98
CA ALA A 157 11.23 1.02 5.88
C ALA A 157 9.98 1.92 5.95
N GLN A 158 9.90 2.82 6.94
CA GLN A 158 8.78 3.76 7.04
C GLN A 158 8.62 4.60 5.77
N GLY A 159 9.74 5.08 5.20
CA GLY A 159 9.71 5.84 3.96
C GLY A 159 9.20 5.04 2.75
N PHE A 160 9.55 3.76 2.64
CA PHE A 160 9.00 2.87 1.61
C PHE A 160 7.50 2.69 1.79
N GLU A 161 7.08 2.22 2.96
CA GLU A 161 5.66 1.92 3.24
C GLU A 161 4.76 3.14 3.07
N ASP A 162 5.17 4.30 3.60
CA ASP A 162 4.41 5.54 3.42
C ASP A 162 4.39 5.96 1.93
N THR A 163 5.47 5.74 1.16
CA THR A 163 5.47 5.97 -0.29
C THR A 163 4.51 5.04 -1.00
N GLY A 164 4.48 3.74 -0.65
CA GLY A 164 3.59 2.73 -1.22
C GLY A 164 2.11 3.10 -1.03
N VAL A 165 1.71 3.42 0.21
CA VAL A 165 0.36 3.91 0.54
C VAL A 165 -0.04 5.07 -0.35
N ARG A 166 0.81 6.10 -0.43
CA ARG A 166 0.52 7.34 -1.18
C ARG A 166 0.53 7.12 -2.70
N ALA A 167 1.38 6.23 -3.20
CA ALA A 167 1.46 5.88 -4.62
C ALA A 167 0.19 5.16 -5.10
N TYR A 168 -0.28 4.16 -4.34
CA TYR A 168 -1.52 3.46 -4.66
C TYR A 168 -2.73 4.41 -4.64
N LYS A 169 -2.82 5.28 -3.62
CA LYS A 169 -3.89 6.29 -3.55
C LYS A 169 -3.82 7.26 -4.73
N GLY A 170 -2.62 7.73 -5.09
CA GLY A 170 -2.41 8.66 -6.20
C GLY A 170 -2.75 8.10 -7.57
N GLN A 171 -2.67 6.78 -7.76
CA GLN A 171 -3.06 6.14 -9.02
C GLN A 171 -4.51 5.62 -9.04
N ALA A 172 -5.23 5.64 -7.90
CA ALA A 172 -6.59 5.08 -7.81
C ALA A 172 -7.55 5.70 -8.85
N GLY A 173 -7.46 7.00 -9.11
CA GLY A 173 -8.28 7.68 -10.12
C GLY A 173 -8.09 7.12 -11.54
N ASN A 174 -6.87 6.67 -11.88
CA ASN A 174 -6.55 6.10 -13.19
C ASN A 174 -7.11 4.67 -13.37
N LEU A 175 -7.54 4.02 -12.28
CA LEU A 175 -8.11 2.68 -12.29
C LEU A 175 -9.65 2.66 -12.28
N LEU A 176 -10.32 3.82 -12.23
CA LEU A 176 -11.79 3.91 -12.25
C LEU A 176 -12.43 3.23 -13.47
N VAL A 177 -11.71 3.20 -14.60
CA VAL A 177 -12.12 2.50 -15.83
C VAL A 177 -12.14 0.97 -15.69
N SER A 178 -11.55 0.44 -14.63
CA SER A 178 -11.39 -0.99 -14.36
C SER A 178 -11.74 -1.32 -12.90
N PRO A 179 -13.03 -1.32 -12.50
CA PRO A 179 -13.45 -1.41 -11.10
C PRO A 179 -12.90 -2.62 -10.34
N GLY A 180 -12.78 -3.77 -10.99
CA GLY A 180 -12.18 -4.96 -10.37
C GLY A 180 -10.69 -4.78 -10.07
N VAL A 181 -9.95 -4.13 -10.97
CA VAL A 181 -8.52 -3.83 -10.78
C VAL A 181 -8.36 -2.75 -9.70
N LEU A 182 -9.21 -1.71 -9.73
CA LEU A 182 -9.25 -0.69 -8.67
C LEU A 182 -9.50 -1.33 -7.30
N GLN A 183 -10.48 -2.23 -7.19
CA GLN A 183 -10.77 -2.91 -5.93
C GLN A 183 -9.53 -3.65 -5.41
N THR A 184 -8.81 -4.39 -6.26
CA THR A 184 -7.62 -5.10 -5.84
C THR A 184 -6.44 -4.18 -5.53
N ALA A 185 -6.25 -3.10 -6.29
CA ALA A 185 -5.26 -2.08 -5.95
C ALA A 185 -5.55 -1.44 -4.58
N LEU A 186 -6.82 -1.17 -4.25
CA LEU A 186 -7.22 -0.67 -2.93
C LEU A 186 -7.10 -1.72 -1.81
N GLN A 187 -7.13 -3.01 -2.14
CA GLN A 187 -6.82 -4.07 -1.18
C GLN A 187 -5.32 -4.10 -0.85
N ILE A 188 -4.45 -3.95 -1.85
CA ILE A 188 -3.00 -3.80 -1.64
C ILE A 188 -2.73 -2.55 -0.81
N HIS A 189 -3.26 -1.39 -1.22
CA HIS A 189 -3.18 -0.14 -0.45
C HIS A 189 -3.54 -0.29 1.04
N SER A 190 -4.56 -1.11 1.35
CA SER A 190 -4.93 -1.37 2.73
C SER A 190 -3.91 -2.24 3.48
N VAL A 191 -3.21 -3.13 2.79
CA VAL A 191 -2.09 -3.92 3.34
C VAL A 191 -0.89 -3.00 3.58
N GLU A 192 -0.49 -2.17 2.60
CA GLU A 192 0.56 -1.14 2.75
C GLU A 192 0.31 -0.26 3.98
N ALA A 193 -0.93 0.23 4.16
CA ALA A 193 -1.26 1.06 5.31
C ALA A 193 -1.08 0.34 6.66
N ARG A 194 -1.28 -0.99 6.71
CA ARG A 194 -1.02 -1.79 7.92
C ARG A 194 0.47 -1.97 8.14
N HIS A 195 1.26 -2.14 7.07
CA HIS A 195 2.71 -2.22 7.15
C HIS A 195 3.31 -0.91 7.64
N ALA A 196 2.96 0.23 7.02
CA ALA A 196 3.32 1.58 7.47
C ALA A 196 3.02 1.80 8.96
N SER A 197 1.78 1.50 9.36
CA SER A 197 1.33 1.58 10.75
C SER A 197 2.15 0.72 11.70
N HIS A 198 2.50 -0.50 11.29
CA HIS A 198 3.27 -1.42 12.12
C HIS A 198 4.73 -1.01 12.22
N ILE A 199 5.37 -0.58 11.12
CA ILE A 199 6.74 -0.08 11.10
C ILE A 199 6.87 1.14 12.04
N ARG A 200 5.92 2.07 12.03
CA ARG A 200 5.90 3.22 12.96
C ARG A 200 5.84 2.78 14.43
N GLN A 201 5.07 1.74 14.75
CA GLN A 201 5.06 1.14 16.09
C GLN A 201 6.38 0.44 16.43
N MET A 202 7.00 -0.24 15.46
CA MET A 202 8.32 -0.84 15.64
C MET A 202 9.39 0.22 15.90
N ARG A 203 9.35 1.37 15.22
CA ARG A 203 10.24 2.52 15.48
C ARG A 203 10.06 3.07 16.89
N THR A 204 8.81 3.16 17.35
CA THR A 204 8.50 3.55 18.73
C THR A 204 9.10 2.56 19.74
N ALA A 205 9.01 1.26 19.46
CA ALA A 205 9.57 0.23 20.35
C ALA A 205 11.10 0.15 20.30
N ALA A 206 11.74 0.56 19.20
CA ALA A 206 13.19 0.51 19.02
C ALA A 206 13.94 1.73 19.59
N GLY A 207 13.23 2.83 19.87
CA GLY A 207 13.82 4.09 20.33
C GLY A 207 13.03 4.75 21.47
N THR A 208 13.30 6.04 21.70
CA THR A 208 12.61 6.85 22.72
C THR A 208 11.53 7.77 22.12
N THR A 209 11.58 8.01 20.81
CA THR A 209 10.56 8.77 20.09
C THR A 209 9.29 7.96 19.91
N VAL A 210 8.15 8.54 20.26
CA VAL A 210 6.84 7.93 20.02
C VAL A 210 6.30 8.40 18.67
N TYR A 211 6.06 7.46 17.76
CA TYR A 211 5.44 7.70 16.48
C TYR A 211 3.97 7.29 16.51
N LYS A 212 3.12 8.10 15.87
CA LYS A 212 1.74 7.70 15.64
C LYS A 212 1.68 6.58 14.58
N PRO A 213 0.67 5.71 14.62
CA PRO A 213 0.52 4.64 13.63
C PRO A 213 0.00 5.11 12.27
N TRP A 214 -0.04 6.43 12.02
CA TRP A 214 -0.41 7.14 10.79
C TRP A 214 0.50 8.37 10.64
N VAL A 215 0.49 9.01 9.47
CA VAL A 215 1.26 10.25 9.21
C VAL A 215 0.69 11.40 10.05
N SER A 216 1.58 12.18 10.67
CA SER A 216 1.25 13.33 11.50
C SER A 216 2.10 14.55 11.10
N LEU A 217 1.99 15.64 11.85
CA LEU A 217 2.90 16.76 11.73
C LEU A 217 4.19 16.51 12.49
N GLY A 218 5.31 16.70 11.82
CA GLY A 218 6.63 16.77 12.41
C GLY A 218 6.87 18.05 13.21
N ALA A 219 8.12 18.19 13.65
CA ALA A 219 8.57 19.35 14.40
C ALA A 219 8.23 20.66 13.65
N SER A 220 7.78 21.67 14.40
CA SER A 220 7.38 22.97 13.84
C SER A 220 6.23 22.90 12.82
N GLY A 221 5.42 21.83 12.84
CA GLY A 221 4.26 21.68 11.96
C GLY A 221 4.60 21.31 10.52
N GLN A 222 5.79 20.77 10.27
CA GLN A 222 6.21 20.24 8.97
C GLN A 222 5.44 18.97 8.63
N ALA A 223 5.29 18.67 7.34
CA ALA A 223 4.58 17.50 6.86
C ALA A 223 5.28 16.17 7.22
N ASN A 224 6.62 16.18 7.31
CA ASN A 224 7.41 14.99 7.63
C ASN A 224 7.50 14.74 9.15
N ASP A 225 6.81 13.71 9.63
CA ASP A 225 6.86 13.25 11.03
C ASP A 225 7.88 12.14 11.31
N SER A 226 8.57 11.64 10.28
CA SER A 226 9.51 10.53 10.42
C SER A 226 10.74 10.89 11.25
N GLY A 227 11.07 12.18 11.35
CA GLY A 227 12.31 12.67 11.94
C GLY A 227 13.55 12.44 11.05
N VAL A 228 13.34 12.07 9.78
CA VAL A 228 14.41 11.85 8.78
C VAL A 228 14.24 12.84 7.63
N PRO A 229 14.99 13.96 7.62
CA PRO A 229 14.84 14.99 6.58
C PRO A 229 15.09 14.48 5.15
N GLN A 230 15.90 13.43 5.00
CA GLN A 230 16.21 12.82 3.71
C GLN A 230 15.00 12.20 3.01
N VAL A 231 13.89 11.98 3.74
CA VAL A 231 12.63 11.48 3.17
C VAL A 231 11.53 12.54 3.12
N ASP A 232 11.85 13.84 3.21
CA ASP A 232 10.85 14.92 3.14
C ASP A 232 9.92 14.81 1.92
N ALA A 233 10.45 14.36 0.78
CA ALA A 233 9.67 14.15 -0.45
C ALA A 233 8.55 13.11 -0.27
N VAL A 234 8.72 12.12 0.60
CA VAL A 234 7.71 11.10 0.94
C VAL A 234 6.51 11.72 1.64
N TYR A 235 6.63 12.90 2.23
CA TYR A 235 5.58 13.57 3.01
C TYR A 235 5.11 14.89 2.38
N ALA A 236 5.55 15.20 1.16
CA ALA A 236 5.13 16.42 0.48
C ALA A 236 3.59 16.49 0.39
N GLY A 237 2.99 17.54 0.98
CA GLY A 237 1.54 17.74 1.01
C GLY A 237 0.81 17.16 2.22
N GLU A 238 1.44 16.37 3.08
CA GLU A 238 0.78 15.79 4.28
C GLU A 238 0.36 16.85 5.31
N ASP A 239 0.74 18.12 5.14
CA ASP A 239 0.32 19.22 6.01
C ASP A 239 -0.88 20.03 5.49
N LEU A 240 -1.56 19.55 4.44
CA LEU A 240 -2.73 20.16 3.83
C LEU A 240 -3.97 20.11 4.75
N THR A 241 -4.70 21.22 4.81
CA THR A 241 -5.96 21.32 5.56
C THR A 241 -7.19 21.51 4.69
N VAL A 242 -7.04 21.43 3.37
CA VAL A 242 -8.11 21.68 2.40
C VAL A 242 -8.34 20.44 1.56
N GLN A 243 -9.54 19.87 1.66
CA GLN A 243 -9.98 18.71 0.88
C GLN A 243 -11.14 19.11 -0.01
N ALA A 244 -11.03 18.89 -1.33
CA ALA A 244 -12.08 19.24 -2.29
C ALA A 244 -12.64 20.67 -2.11
N ASN A 245 -11.75 21.65 -1.90
CA ASN A 245 -12.05 23.06 -1.60
C ASN A 245 -12.70 23.34 -0.23
N VAL A 246 -12.78 22.35 0.65
CA VAL A 246 -13.29 22.50 2.02
C VAL A 246 -12.12 22.54 2.99
N ASN A 247 -11.98 23.63 3.76
CA ASN A 247 -11.01 23.68 4.85
C ASN A 247 -11.51 22.83 6.02
N ILE A 248 -10.96 21.62 6.15
CA ILE A 248 -11.38 20.62 7.13
C ILE A 248 -10.88 20.93 8.55
N ALA A 249 -9.88 21.82 8.71
CA ALA A 249 -9.48 22.28 10.05
C ALA A 249 -10.64 22.97 10.78
N ASN A 250 -11.56 23.60 10.05
CA ASN A 250 -12.74 24.28 10.62
C ASN A 250 -13.85 23.33 11.09
N ILE A 251 -13.74 22.02 10.83
CA ILE A 251 -14.79 21.02 11.14
C ILE A 251 -14.51 20.32 12.49
N THR A 252 -13.26 20.36 12.97
CA THR A 252 -12.73 19.42 13.97
C THR A 252 -13.22 19.63 15.41
N GLY A 253 -14.03 20.65 15.71
CA GLY A 253 -14.44 20.98 17.09
C GLY A 253 -13.25 21.19 18.05
N ALA A 254 -12.05 21.36 17.50
CA ALA A 254 -10.81 21.32 18.25
C ALA A 254 -10.64 22.58 19.12
N PRO A 255 -9.95 22.46 20.27
CA PRO A 255 -9.87 23.53 21.27
C PRO A 255 -9.05 24.76 20.82
N ASN A 256 -8.23 24.63 19.76
CA ASN A 256 -7.44 25.72 19.20
C ASN A 256 -7.00 25.40 17.75
N ALA A 257 -6.45 26.39 17.05
CA ALA A 257 -6.03 26.27 15.65
C ALA A 257 -4.94 25.21 15.42
N THR A 258 -4.02 25.02 16.36
CA THR A 258 -2.97 24.00 16.26
C THR A 258 -3.57 22.59 16.33
N ALA A 259 -4.45 22.35 17.31
CA ALA A 259 -5.18 21.10 17.44
C ALA A 259 -6.11 20.85 16.24
N ALA A 260 -6.71 21.91 15.70
CA ALA A 260 -7.54 21.84 14.50
C ALA A 260 -6.74 21.44 13.25
N LYS A 261 -5.55 22.04 13.04
CA LYS A 261 -4.65 21.65 11.95
C LYS A 261 -4.20 20.21 12.11
N LEU A 262 -3.78 19.81 13.31
CA LEU A 262 -3.32 18.45 13.59
C LEU A 262 -4.43 17.40 13.33
N ALA A 263 -5.66 17.67 13.76
CA ALA A 263 -6.77 16.76 13.50
C ALA A 263 -7.13 16.69 12.00
N ALA A 264 -7.02 17.81 11.28
CA ALA A 264 -7.27 17.84 9.84
C ALA A 264 -6.25 17.00 9.05
N VAL A 265 -4.96 17.22 9.27
CA VAL A 265 -3.88 16.53 8.55
C VAL A 265 -3.82 15.04 8.88
N GLU A 266 -4.10 14.66 10.13
CA GLU A 266 -4.13 13.25 10.54
C GLU A 266 -5.39 12.49 10.08
N SER A 267 -6.33 13.16 9.39
CA SER A 267 -7.56 12.51 8.91
C SER A 267 -7.36 11.78 7.57
N PHE A 268 -6.31 12.12 6.82
CA PHE A 268 -6.08 11.60 5.47
C PHE A 268 -4.58 11.47 5.19
N ASP A 269 -4.17 10.33 4.65
CA ASP A 269 -2.87 10.24 3.96
C ASP A 269 -3.03 10.87 2.57
N GLU A 270 -2.25 11.88 2.21
CA GLU A 270 -2.37 12.56 0.91
C GLU A 270 -1.81 11.72 -0.24
N PRO A 271 -2.41 11.72 -1.44
CA PRO A 271 -1.82 11.02 -2.58
C PRO A 271 -0.49 11.67 -3.02
N LEU A 272 0.42 10.85 -3.53
CA LEU A 272 1.55 11.33 -4.34
C LEU A 272 1.28 11.13 -5.82
N ASP A 273 1.65 12.12 -6.63
CA ASP A 273 1.65 11.96 -8.07
C ASP A 273 2.77 11.01 -8.53
N ARG A 274 2.59 10.41 -9.71
CA ARG A 274 3.51 9.42 -10.25
C ARG A 274 4.94 9.94 -10.40
N ALA A 275 5.14 11.20 -10.79
CA ALA A 275 6.49 11.74 -11.03
C ALA A 275 7.24 11.92 -9.71
N SER A 276 6.55 12.37 -8.66
CA SER A 276 7.10 12.43 -7.30
C SER A 276 7.51 11.05 -6.79
N VAL A 277 6.65 10.04 -6.94
CA VAL A 277 6.98 8.66 -6.53
C VAL A 277 8.16 8.10 -7.33
N ILE A 278 8.20 8.32 -8.66
CA ILE A 278 9.34 7.90 -9.49
C ILE A 278 10.63 8.55 -9.00
N THR A 279 10.60 9.83 -8.63
CA THR A 279 11.76 10.54 -8.09
C THR A 279 12.26 9.90 -6.80
N ILE A 280 11.35 9.56 -5.88
CA ILE A 280 11.66 8.89 -4.61
C ILE A 280 12.21 7.48 -4.86
N ALA A 281 11.50 6.65 -5.63
CA ALA A 281 11.91 5.28 -5.95
C ALA A 281 13.27 5.24 -6.65
N ASN A 282 13.53 6.23 -7.51
CA ASN A 282 14.80 6.35 -8.20
C ASN A 282 15.98 6.62 -7.25
N LEU A 283 15.80 7.07 -6.01
CA LEU A 283 16.91 7.13 -5.05
C LEU A 283 17.51 5.75 -4.77
N PHE A 284 16.70 4.69 -4.88
CA PHE A 284 17.04 3.32 -4.48
C PHE A 284 17.36 2.39 -5.66
N LEU A 285 17.61 2.95 -6.84
CA LEU A 285 17.97 2.20 -8.04
C LEU A 285 19.37 2.56 -8.51
N GLN A 286 20.10 1.60 -9.07
CA GLN A 286 21.43 1.82 -9.63
C GLN A 286 21.40 2.81 -10.81
N PRO A 287 22.50 3.53 -11.09
CA PRO A 287 22.64 4.31 -12.31
C PRO A 287 22.35 3.44 -13.55
N GLY A 288 21.45 3.89 -14.42
CA GLY A 288 21.01 3.14 -15.61
C GLY A 288 19.85 2.15 -15.39
N LYS A 289 19.34 2.03 -14.15
CA LYS A 289 18.17 1.20 -13.80
C LYS A 289 16.96 2.01 -13.34
N LYS A 290 17.04 3.35 -13.48
CA LYS A 290 16.01 4.29 -13.05
C LYS A 290 14.70 4.09 -13.83
N LEU A 291 13.59 4.26 -13.14
CA LEU A 291 12.24 4.30 -13.69
C LEU A 291 12.03 5.61 -14.48
N SER A 292 11.17 5.51 -15.50
CA SER A 292 10.72 6.61 -16.36
C SER A 292 9.26 6.97 -16.12
#